data_AF-A0A953B4X1-F1
#
_entry.id   AF-A0A953B4X1-F1
#
_cell.length_a   1.000
_cell.length_b   1.000
_cell.length_c   1.000
_cell.angle_alpha   90.00
_cell.angle_beta   90.00
_cell.angle_gamma   90.00
#
_symmetry.space_group_name_H-M   'P 1'
#
loop_
_entity.id
_entity.type
_entity.pdbx_description
1 polymer ?
#
loop_
_entity_poly.entity_id
_entity_poly.type
_entity_poly.pdbx_seq_one_letter_code
_entity_poly.pdbx_strand_id
1 'polypeptide(L)'
;MRLTERQRQIVRLVAAGSTNKQIARVLGMEATTVKSHLRLILRKLRVRNRTQLAVLWRQFEPDGPTWPGSEERQLAPAHESRDASA
;
A
#
# COMPACT_ATOMS: atom_id res chain seq x y z
N MET A 1 -17.87 6.98 7.11
CA MET A 1 -16.59 7.53 6.61
C MET A 1 -16.22 6.84 5.31
N ARG A 2 -15.99 7.56 4.21
CA ARG A 2 -15.70 6.97 2.89
C ARG A 2 -14.22 7.17 2.52
N LEU A 3 -13.52 6.10 2.16
CA LEU A 3 -12.19 6.19 1.55
C LEU A 3 -12.35 6.67 0.09
N THR A 4 -11.39 7.47 -0.39
CA THR A 4 -11.32 7.75 -1.83
C THR A 4 -10.91 6.50 -2.60
N GLU A 5 -11.11 6.50 -3.93
CA GLU A 5 -10.75 5.34 -4.76
C GLU A 5 -9.26 4.98 -4.63
N ARG A 6 -8.37 5.98 -4.70
CA ARG A 6 -6.94 5.75 -4.48
C ARG A 6 -6.63 5.21 -3.09
N GLN A 7 -7.32 5.68 -2.05
CA GLN A 7 -7.14 5.14 -0.70
C GLN A 7 -7.57 3.68 -0.63
N ARG A 8 -8.69 3.30 -1.26
CA ARG A 8 -9.13 1.90 -1.32
C ARG A 8 -8.12 1.01 -2.03
N GLN A 9 -7.60 1.44 -3.18
CA GLN A 9 -6.57 0.69 -3.90
C GLN A 9 -5.31 0.45 -3.06
N ILE A 10 -4.84 1.48 -2.34
CA ILE A 10 -3.69 1.34 -1.43
C ILE A 10 -4.02 0.35 -0.30
N VAL A 11 -5.20 0.45 0.33
CA VAL A 11 -5.58 -0.47 1.43
C VAL A 11 -5.71 -1.90 0.95
N ARG A 12 -6.29 -2.14 -0.23
CA ARG A 12 -6.38 -3.48 -0.85
C ARG A 12 -5.00 -4.10 -0.99
N LEU A 13 -4.04 -3.38 -1.57
CA LEU A 13 -2.68 -3.88 -1.75
C LEU A 13 -1.95 -4.09 -0.41
N VAL A 14 -2.18 -3.22 0.58
CA VAL A 14 -1.64 -3.42 1.93
C VAL A 14 -2.22 -4.66 2.61
N ALA A 15 -3.53 -4.89 2.46
CA ALA A 15 -4.22 -6.06 3.00
C ALA A 15 -3.75 -7.36 2.34
N ALA A 16 -3.37 -7.27 1.07
CA ALA A 16 -2.73 -8.33 0.28
C ALA A 16 -1.23 -8.54 0.61
N GLY A 17 -0.66 -7.74 1.53
CA GLY A 17 0.73 -7.89 1.97
C GLY A 17 1.77 -7.13 1.16
N SER A 18 1.37 -6.34 0.16
CA SER A 18 2.31 -5.58 -0.67
C SER A 18 3.10 -4.54 0.13
N THR A 19 4.39 -4.40 -0.18
CA THR A 19 5.24 -3.34 0.37
C THR A 19 4.89 -1.98 -0.23
N ASN A 20 5.26 -0.88 0.42
CA ASN A 20 5.03 0.46 -0.12
C ASN A 20 5.70 0.67 -1.49
N LYS A 21 6.82 -0.02 -1.75
CA LYS A 21 7.51 0.00 -3.05
C LYS A 21 6.71 -0.72 -4.14
N GLN A 22 6.14 -1.88 -3.82
CA GLN A 22 5.26 -2.60 -4.75
C GLN A 22 3.99 -1.79 -5.04
N ILE A 23 3.37 -1.21 -4.01
CA ILE A 23 2.17 -0.37 -4.16
C ILE A 23 2.47 0.84 -5.04
N ALA A 24 3.60 1.50 -4.80
CA ALA A 24 4.09 2.61 -5.61
C ALA A 24 4.20 2.23 -7.09
N ARG A 25 4.84 1.08 -7.38
CA ARG A 25 4.96 0.57 -8.75
C ARG A 25 3.61 0.26 -9.40
N VAL A 26 2.72 -0.43 -8.68
CA VAL A 26 1.39 -0.82 -9.20
C VAL A 26 0.52 0.41 -9.48
N LEU A 27 0.61 1.43 -8.64
CA LEU A 27 -0.25 2.61 -8.75
C LEU A 27 0.41 3.78 -9.51
N GLY A 28 1.64 3.62 -9.99
CA GLY A 28 2.40 4.68 -10.66
C GLY A 28 2.70 5.88 -9.76
N MET A 29 3.01 5.62 -8.48
CA MET A 29 3.29 6.65 -7.47
C MET A 29 4.67 6.46 -6.85
N GLU A 30 5.13 7.45 -6.08
CA GLU A 30 6.32 7.31 -5.27
C GLU A 30 6.03 6.57 -3.94
N ALA A 31 6.99 5.83 -3.42
CA ALA A 31 6.83 5.10 -2.15
C ALA A 31 6.63 6.04 -0.93
N THR A 32 7.17 7.27 -0.99
CA THR A 32 6.95 8.32 0.02
C THR A 32 5.50 8.81 0.00
N THR A 33 4.92 9.00 -1.18
CA THR A 33 3.50 9.31 -1.38
C THR A 33 2.61 8.22 -0.80
N VAL A 34 2.94 6.94 -1.05
CA VAL A 34 2.23 5.80 -0.44
C VAL A 34 2.31 5.83 1.09
N LYS A 35 3.48 6.13 1.68
CA LYS A 35 3.62 6.30 3.15
C LYS A 35 2.73 7.42 3.68
N SER A 36 2.66 8.55 2.99
CA SER A 36 1.81 9.68 3.37
C SER A 36 0.33 9.34 3.29
N HIS A 37 -0.11 8.69 2.22
CA HIS A 37 -1.48 8.18 2.12
C HIS A 37 -1.79 7.18 3.23
N LEU A 38 -0.88 6.25 3.53
CA LEU A 38 -1.07 5.30 4.61
C LEU A 38 -1.25 5.97 5.96
N ARG A 39 -0.43 6.98 6.31
CA ARG A 39 -0.61 7.74 7.57
C ARG A 39 -2.00 8.36 7.66
N LEU A 40 -2.48 8.96 6.57
CA LEU A 40 -3.82 9.56 6.52
C LEU A 40 -4.92 8.50 6.66
N ILE A 41 -4.78 7.36 5.99
CA ILE A 41 -5.72 6.24 6.06
C ILE A 41 -5.76 5.67 7.48
N LEU A 42 -4.60 5.38 8.09
CA LEU A 42 -4.50 4.82 9.43
C LEU A 42 -5.19 5.74 10.45
N ARG A 43 -4.93 7.06 10.37
CA ARG A 43 -5.58 8.07 11.21
C ARG A 43 -7.10 8.11 10.99
N LYS A 44 -7.55 8.06 9.74
CA LYS A 44 -8.97 8.11 9.38
C LYS A 44 -9.73 6.86 9.86
N LEU A 45 -9.11 5.69 9.79
CA LEU A 45 -9.67 4.42 10.23
C LEU A 45 -9.38 4.10 11.71
N ARG A 46 -8.68 4.99 12.42
CA ARG A 46 -8.28 4.84 13.83
C ARG A 46 -7.52 3.54 14.13
N VAL A 47 -6.73 3.06 13.16
CA VAL A 47 -5.87 1.88 13.30
C VAL A 47 -4.43 2.31 13.54
N ARG A 48 -3.69 1.53 14.34
CA ARG A 48 -2.34 1.90 14.79
C ARG A 48 -1.25 1.46 13.82
N ASN A 49 -1.48 0.41 13.05
CA ASN A 49 -0.47 -0.14 12.15
C ASN A 49 -1.10 -0.78 10.91
N ARG A 50 -0.23 -1.06 9.92
CA ARG A 50 -0.63 -1.69 8.65
C ARG A 50 -1.21 -3.10 8.83
N THR A 51 -0.83 -3.81 9.89
CA THR A 51 -1.35 -5.15 10.18
C THR A 51 -2.80 -5.07 10.64
N GLN A 52 -3.11 -4.16 11.55
CA GLN A 52 -4.48 -3.86 11.96
C GLN A 52 -5.32 -3.37 10.78
N LEU A 53 -4.75 -2.53 9.91
CA LEU A 53 -5.41 -2.12 8.67
C LEU A 53 -5.74 -3.31 7.76
N ALA A 54 -4.81 -4.24 7.56
CA ALA A 54 -5.01 -5.44 6.75
C ALA A 54 -6.09 -6.36 7.34
N VAL A 55 -6.06 -6.57 8.66
CA VAL A 55 -7.07 -7.38 9.37
C VAL A 55 -8.44 -6.74 9.31
N LEU A 56 -8.53 -5.42 9.48
CA LEU A 56 -9.78 -4.67 9.37
C LEU A 56 -10.33 -4.77 7.94
N TRP A 57 -9.50 -4.57 6.92
CA TRP A 57 -9.93 -4.59 5.53
C TRP A 57 -10.49 -5.94 5.08
N ARG A 58 -9.88 -7.05 5.52
CA ARG A 58 -10.38 -8.40 5.24
C ARG A 58 -11.79 -8.66 5.78
N GLN A 59 -12.20 -7.97 6.84
CA GLN A 59 -13.56 -8.07 7.38
C GLN A 59 -14.59 -7.30 6.53
N PHE A 60 -14.13 -6.30 5.77
CA PHE A 60 -15.00 -5.47 4.92
C PHE A 60 -15.06 -5.93 3.47
N GLU A 61 -14.05 -6.67 2.98
CA GLU A 61 -13.97 -7.13 1.60
C GLU A 61 -13.57 -8.62 1.55
N PRO A 62 -14.55 -9.54 1.74
CA PRO A 62 -14.29 -10.98 1.78
C PRO A 62 -13.83 -11.58 0.45
N ASP A 63 -14.15 -10.94 -0.68
CA ASP A 63 -13.81 -11.40 -2.05
C ASP A 63 -12.60 -10.66 -2.68
N GLY A 64 -11.81 -9.96 -1.86
CA GLY A 64 -10.61 -9.27 -2.36
C GLY A 64 -9.56 -10.28 -2.85
N PRO A 65 -8.81 -9.99 -3.93
CA PRO A 65 -7.79 -10.91 -4.44
C PRO A 65 -6.76 -11.21 -3.35
N THR A 66 -6.74 -12.46 -2.89
CA THR A 66 -5.70 -13.00 -2.03
C THR A 66 -4.43 -13.12 -2.86
N TRP A 67 -3.63 -12.06 -2.88
CA TRP A 67 -2.33 -12.10 -3.56
C TRP A 67 -1.44 -13.19 -2.93
N PRO A 68 -0.81 -14.08 -3.72
CA PRO A 68 0.12 -15.06 -3.19
C PRO A 68 1.45 -14.36 -2.87
N GLY A 69 1.54 -13.84 -1.65
CA GLY A 69 2.79 -13.28 -1.14
C GLY A 69 3.80 -14.39 -0.85
N SER A 70 4.82 -14.55 -1.70
CA SER A 70 6.19 -14.94 -1.29
C SER A 70 7.20 -15.06 -2.45
N GLU A 71 6.77 -15.25 -3.71
CA GLU A 71 7.70 -15.52 -4.82
C GLU A 71 8.36 -14.29 -5.46
N GLU A 72 7.85 -13.08 -5.20
CA GLU A 72 8.31 -11.86 -5.89
C GLU A 72 9.56 -11.20 -5.26
N ARG A 73 10.38 -11.97 -4.55
CA ARG A 73 11.65 -11.51 -3.94
C ARG A 73 12.69 -11.05 -4.98
N GLN A 74 12.46 -11.28 -6.28
CA GLN A 74 13.47 -11.07 -7.34
C GLN A 74 13.08 -10.13 -8.50
N LEU A 75 11.85 -9.59 -8.59
CA LEU A 75 11.52 -8.61 -9.64
C LEU A 75 11.92 -7.16 -9.27
N ALA A 76 13.23 -6.92 -9.22
CA ALA A 76 13.79 -5.59 -9.45
C ALA A 76 14.70 -5.64 -10.68
N PRO A 77 14.63 -4.61 -11.53
CA PRO A 77 15.82 -3.80 -11.65
C PRO A 77 15.57 -2.32 -11.37
N ALA A 78 16.71 -1.66 -11.23
CA ALA A 78 16.97 -0.31 -10.76
C ALA A 78 16.21 0.79 -11.51
N HIS A 79 15.76 1.79 -10.75
CA HIS A 79 16.11 3.17 -11.10
C HIS A 79 16.60 3.84 -9.82
N GLU A 80 17.90 3.69 -9.60
CA GLU A 80 18.67 4.73 -8.95
C GLU A 80 18.89 5.80 -10.01
N SER A 81 18.27 6.95 -9.83
CA SER A 81 18.56 8.23 -10.49
C SER A 81 17.60 9.25 -9.88
N ARG A 82 18.00 10.39 -9.35
CA ARG A 82 19.29 11.06 -9.22
C ARG A 82 19.04 12.15 -8.17
N ASP A 83 20.10 12.59 -7.51
CA ASP A 83 20.11 13.85 -6.78
C ASP A 83 19.41 14.99 -7.55
N ALA A 84 18.65 15.79 -6.82
CA ALA A 84 18.53 17.21 -7.08
C ALA A 84 18.35 17.92 -5.74
N SER A 85 19.49 18.23 -5.13
CA SER A 85 19.61 19.39 -4.24
C SER A 85 19.10 20.64 -4.94
N ALA A 86 18.23 21.39 -4.26
CA ALA A 86 18.12 22.85 -4.31
C ALA A 86 17.21 23.30 -3.16
#